data_AF-A0A2V9Z814-F1
#
_entry.id   AF-A0A2V9Z814-F1
#
_cell.length_a   1.000
_cell.length_b   1.000
_cell.length_c   1.000
_cell.angle_alpha   90.00
_cell.angle_beta   90.00
_cell.angle_gamma   90.00
#
_symmetry.space_group_name_H-M   'P 1'
#
loop_
_entity.id
_entity.type
_entity.pdbx_description
1 polymer ?
#
loop_
_entity_poly.entity_id
_entity_poly.type
_entity_poly.pdbx_seq_one_letter_code
_entity_poly.pdbx_strand_id
1 'polypeptide(L)'
;MTSPSIAVLQPRTRSHVFRILAIVVAVLLLAAGGLGVYVYSIARRALPQLDGTLKVAGLTAPVKVTRDSRGVPTIEAANLPDLFFAQGYVTAQDRLWQLDVMRRFAAGELSEVLGEGVLEHDREQRILGLRTMARHSVEIADPRDRSFFEAYARGVNAYMESHRDRLPLEFRILRYKPTRWTAEDCVLMGASMVQNLNHGPYLRALQREKVLAQLGPELAADMFLTSTWHDRAPTKGPERLDGPDAEEDDDSAVTKLFTAGASASAWPDAENFSDLTPGSNNWVVSGAHTVSGKPLLSNDMHLGHQLPNLWYEVHLRSGDYDVAGVSLPGVPFVIVGHNQRIAWGFTNVEPTVEDLYVEKFNAQGQYETPQGWREPEHRRETIHIKGKPDVMVDVVITRHGPIITDLIPGESRKLALRWTFYDGIHDPFFEVSSARTWDEFRKAFSVFDAPGQNVMYADVDGHIGYQTTGHFPIRASGDGSQAVTTLMSGLATSLMRSSPESSIPSGAFWPRRTAVSRPTDIPTASAQRGTRLGAPSAFITFWNRVKSLRPGTC
;
A
#
# COMPACT_ATOMS: atom_id res chain seq x y z
N MET A 1 73.94 -67.55 17.97
CA MET A 1 72.67 -67.30 18.67
C MET A 1 72.53 -65.79 18.85
N THR A 2 71.62 -65.20 18.08
CA THR A 2 71.33 -63.77 18.03
C THR A 2 70.20 -63.45 19.02
N SER A 3 70.46 -62.64 20.04
CA SER A 3 69.41 -61.98 20.83
C SER A 3 69.11 -60.62 20.21
N PRO A 4 67.86 -60.31 19.81
CA PRO A 4 67.50 -58.99 19.35
C PRO A 4 67.30 -58.04 20.55
N SER A 5 67.94 -56.87 20.45
CA SER A 5 67.72 -55.74 21.35
C SER A 5 66.31 -55.16 21.12
N ILE A 6 65.48 -55.14 22.16
CA ILE A 6 64.18 -54.48 22.15
C ILE A 6 64.40 -52.96 22.18
N ALA A 7 64.06 -52.28 21.08
CA ALA A 7 64.03 -50.83 21.02
C ALA A 7 62.78 -50.30 21.74
N VAL A 8 62.99 -49.53 22.81
CA VAL A 8 61.94 -48.78 23.49
C VAL A 8 61.55 -47.58 22.61
N LEU A 9 60.40 -47.66 21.95
CA LEU A 9 59.81 -46.54 21.20
C LEU A 9 59.40 -45.41 22.17
N GLN A 10 60.08 -44.27 22.10
CA GLN A 10 59.67 -43.07 22.84
C GLN A 10 58.39 -42.46 22.23
N PRO A 11 57.39 -42.07 23.04
CA PRO A 11 56.18 -41.40 22.56
C PRO A 11 56.48 -39.92 22.29
N ARG A 12 57.11 -39.61 21.17
CA ARG A 12 57.40 -38.23 20.74
C ARG A 12 56.62 -37.92 19.47
N THR A 13 55.60 -37.06 19.59
CA THR A 13 55.09 -36.09 18.57
C THR A 13 53.61 -35.69 18.77
N ARG A 14 52.76 -36.52 19.38
CA ARG A 14 51.32 -36.22 19.56
C ARG A 14 51.03 -35.01 20.47
N SER A 15 51.90 -34.71 21.45
CA SER A 15 51.70 -33.62 22.41
C SER A 15 51.81 -32.21 21.80
N HIS A 16 52.70 -32.01 20.82
CA HIS A 16 52.90 -30.69 20.20
C HIS A 16 51.75 -30.32 19.26
N VAL A 17 51.25 -31.27 18.48
CA VAL A 17 50.08 -31.06 17.60
C VAL A 17 48.83 -30.75 18.42
N PHE A 18 48.60 -31.46 19.53
CA PHE A 18 47.48 -31.19 20.43
C PHE A 18 47.56 -29.79 21.07
N ARG A 19 48.76 -29.34 21.48
CA ARG A 19 48.96 -27.99 22.02
C ARG A 19 48.72 -26.90 20.99
N ILE A 20 49.21 -27.08 19.75
CA ILE A 20 48.97 -26.12 18.65
C ILE A 20 47.47 -26.06 18.34
N LEU A 21 46.79 -27.20 18.23
CA LEU A 21 45.35 -27.25 18.01
C LEU A 21 44.57 -26.57 19.14
N ALA A 22 44.93 -26.81 20.40
CA ALA A 22 44.31 -26.16 21.54
C ALA A 22 44.50 -24.63 21.53
N ILE A 23 45.68 -24.14 21.14
CA ILE A 23 45.94 -22.69 20.99
C ILE A 23 45.11 -22.12 19.85
N VAL A 24 45.05 -22.77 18.69
CA VAL A 24 44.23 -22.32 17.56
C VAL A 24 42.76 -22.27 17.95
N VAL A 25 42.24 -23.31 18.60
CA VAL A 25 40.86 -23.34 19.11
C VAL A 25 40.63 -22.22 20.12
N ALA A 26 41.55 -22.01 21.06
CA ALA A 26 41.43 -20.92 22.04
C ALA A 26 41.42 -19.54 21.38
N VAL A 27 42.27 -19.30 20.37
CA VAL A 27 42.29 -18.06 19.58
C VAL A 27 40.99 -17.89 18.81
N LEU A 28 40.46 -18.93 18.17
CA LEU A 28 39.18 -18.87 17.46
C LEU A 28 38.01 -18.58 18.41
N LEU A 29 38.00 -19.19 19.60
CA LEU A 29 36.98 -18.93 20.63
C LEU A 29 37.08 -17.49 21.16
N LEU A 30 38.29 -16.98 21.39
CA LEU A 30 38.50 -15.59 21.78
C LEU A 30 38.09 -14.61 20.68
N ALA A 31 38.42 -14.90 19.42
CA ALA A 31 38.01 -14.08 18.28
C ALA A 31 36.48 -14.09 18.11
N ALA A 32 35.84 -15.25 18.21
CA ALA A 32 34.39 -15.38 18.17
C ALA A 32 33.71 -14.66 19.34
N GLY A 33 34.24 -14.79 20.55
CA GLY A 33 33.77 -14.07 21.74
C GLY A 33 33.91 -12.56 21.58
N GLY A 34 35.07 -12.08 21.10
CA GLY A 34 35.32 -10.67 20.81
C GLY A 34 34.38 -10.12 19.74
N LEU A 35 34.15 -10.86 18.67
CA LEU A 35 33.17 -10.51 17.63
C LEU A 35 31.75 -10.46 18.20
N GLY A 36 31.37 -11.43 19.03
CA GLY A 36 30.07 -11.46 19.69
C GLY A 36 29.83 -10.24 20.58
N VAL A 37 30.81 -9.86 21.40
CA VAL A 37 30.75 -8.64 22.24
C VAL A 37 30.67 -7.38 21.38
N TYR A 38 31.46 -7.31 20.31
CA TYR A 38 31.43 -6.19 19.38
C TYR A 38 30.05 -6.02 18.72
N VAL A 39 29.50 -7.08 18.14
CA VAL A 39 28.16 -7.08 17.51
C VAL A 39 27.08 -6.73 18.52
N TYR A 40 27.10 -7.33 19.72
CA TYR A 40 26.17 -7.01 20.80
C TYR A 40 26.25 -5.54 21.20
N SER A 41 27.46 -4.99 21.35
CA SER A 41 27.64 -3.58 21.72
C SER A 41 27.10 -2.63 20.66
N ILE A 42 27.23 -2.97 19.38
CA ILE A 42 26.71 -2.18 18.26
C ILE A 42 25.20 -2.26 18.21
N ALA A 43 24.62 -3.46 18.32
CA ALA A 43 23.18 -3.67 18.39
C ALA A 43 22.56 -2.86 19.52
N ARG A 44 23.15 -2.92 20.72
CA ARG A 44 22.64 -2.21 21.89
C ARG A 44 22.76 -0.70 21.77
N ARG A 45 23.81 -0.18 21.12
CA ARG A 45 23.99 1.27 20.88
C ARG A 45 22.99 1.83 19.88
N ALA A 46 22.52 1.01 18.94
CA ALA A 46 21.51 1.38 17.96
C ALA A 46 20.09 1.45 18.55
N LEU A 47 19.87 0.91 19.76
CA LEU A 47 18.57 0.97 20.41
C LEU A 47 18.23 2.41 20.82
N PRO A 48 16.98 2.86 20.57
CA PRO A 48 16.54 4.17 20.99
C PRO A 48 16.33 4.25 22.51
N GLN A 49 16.41 5.48 23.05
CA GLN A 49 15.98 5.77 24.42
C GLN A 49 14.45 5.90 24.46
N LEU A 50 13.77 4.96 25.12
CA LEU A 50 12.30 4.95 25.24
C LEU A 50 11.78 5.70 26.47
N ASP A 51 12.58 5.74 27.55
CA ASP A 51 12.19 6.36 28.83
C ASP A 51 13.03 7.59 29.17
N GLY A 52 12.47 8.48 29.98
CA GLY A 52 13.14 9.66 30.50
C GLY A 52 12.86 10.93 29.69
N THR A 53 13.78 11.90 29.76
CA THR A 53 13.62 13.21 29.12
C THR A 53 14.69 13.44 28.08
N LEU A 54 14.26 13.86 26.89
CA LEU A 54 15.13 14.21 25.77
C LEU A 54 14.94 15.70 25.44
N LYS A 55 16.04 16.39 25.14
CA LYS A 55 15.99 17.72 24.51
C LYS A 55 16.08 17.55 23.01
N VAL A 56 14.99 17.83 22.31
CA VAL A 56 14.93 17.70 20.85
C VAL A 56 14.82 19.10 20.24
N ALA A 57 15.77 19.45 19.36
CA ALA A 57 15.73 20.71 18.64
C ALA A 57 14.55 20.72 17.66
N GLY A 58 13.82 21.84 17.62
CA GLY A 58 12.68 22.03 16.71
C GLY A 58 11.31 21.96 17.38
N LEU A 59 11.21 21.43 18.60
CA LEU A 59 10.00 21.53 19.41
C LEU A 59 9.85 22.94 20.00
N THR A 60 8.64 23.47 19.98
CA THR A 60 8.32 24.78 20.58
C THR A 60 7.78 24.68 22.00
N ALA A 61 7.15 23.54 22.33
CA ALA A 61 6.63 23.21 23.64
C ALA A 61 6.98 21.76 24.04
N PRO A 62 6.87 21.39 25.33
CA PRO A 62 7.05 20.01 25.76
C PRO A 62 6.04 19.06 25.10
N VAL A 63 6.52 17.88 24.69
CA VAL A 63 5.70 16.76 24.22
C VAL A 63 5.89 15.58 25.16
N LYS A 64 4.79 14.89 25.47
CA LYS A 64 4.81 13.67 26.28
C LYS A 64 4.49 12.47 25.39
N VAL A 65 5.33 11.44 25.46
CA VAL A 65 5.12 10.17 24.77
C VAL A 65 4.99 9.07 25.83
N THR A 66 3.88 8.36 25.84
CA THR A 66 3.69 7.17 26.68
C THR A 66 3.50 5.95 25.81
N ARG A 67 4.14 4.83 26.15
CA ARG A 67 3.96 3.57 25.43
C ARG A 67 3.22 2.56 26.31
N ASP A 68 2.29 1.85 25.71
CA ASP A 68 1.62 0.73 26.38
C ASP A 68 2.53 -0.51 26.45
N SER A 69 2.03 -1.60 27.04
CA SER A 69 2.77 -2.87 27.17
C SER A 69 3.14 -3.53 25.83
N ARG A 70 2.54 -3.11 24.72
CA ARG A 70 2.81 -3.59 23.35
C ARG A 70 3.69 -2.62 22.57
N GLY A 71 4.08 -1.48 23.18
CA GLY A 71 4.90 -0.46 22.58
C GLY A 71 4.13 0.59 21.78
N VAL A 72 2.79 0.58 21.82
CA VAL A 72 1.94 1.54 21.09
C VAL A 72 2.09 2.93 21.73
N PRO A 73 2.54 3.96 20.99
CA PRO A 73 2.72 5.30 21.53
C PRO A 73 1.42 6.11 21.54
N THR A 74 1.14 6.74 22.68
CA THR A 74 0.32 7.93 22.79
C THR A 74 1.21 9.16 22.82
N ILE A 75 1.00 10.10 21.90
CA ILE A 75 1.76 11.33 21.74
C ILE A 75 0.86 12.51 22.10
N GLU A 76 1.22 13.24 23.14
CA GLU A 76 0.48 14.40 23.64
C GLU A 76 1.32 15.67 23.49
N ALA A 77 0.79 16.67 22.79
CA ALA A 77 1.44 17.96 22.56
C ALA A 77 0.48 19.14 22.78
N ALA A 78 1.02 20.33 23.03
CA ALA A 78 0.23 21.54 23.22
C ALA A 78 -0.29 22.17 21.92
N ASN A 79 0.29 21.79 20.77
CA ASN A 79 -0.05 22.32 19.46
C ASN A 79 0.19 21.26 18.37
N LEU A 80 -0.51 21.40 17.23
CA LEU A 80 -0.45 20.47 16.11
C LEU A 80 0.95 20.38 15.45
N PRO A 81 1.71 21.48 15.23
CA PRO A 81 3.07 21.39 14.70
C PRO A 81 4.00 20.50 15.54
N ASP A 82 3.99 20.66 16.88
CA ASP A 82 4.79 19.83 17.78
C ASP A 82 4.28 18.38 17.85
N LEU A 83 2.95 18.17 17.72
CA LEU A 83 2.34 16.83 17.65
C LEU A 83 2.85 16.05 16.43
N PHE A 84 2.74 16.62 15.23
CA PHE A 84 3.17 15.95 14.00
C PHE A 84 4.69 15.83 13.90
N PHE A 85 5.44 16.82 14.42
CA PHE A 85 6.89 16.67 14.62
C PHE A 85 7.21 15.47 15.50
N ALA A 86 6.54 15.33 16.64
CA ALA A 86 6.79 14.22 17.54
C ALA A 86 6.35 12.88 16.95
N GLN A 87 5.25 12.85 16.18
CA GLN A 87 4.85 11.65 15.42
C GLN A 87 5.98 11.20 14.50
N GLY A 88 6.54 12.10 13.69
CA GLY A 88 7.67 11.79 12.81
C GLY A 88 8.91 11.31 13.56
N TYR A 89 9.25 11.95 14.69
CA TYR A 89 10.38 11.56 15.53
C TYR A 89 10.19 10.15 16.12
N VAL A 90 9.00 9.87 16.66
CA VAL A 90 8.65 8.58 17.28
C VAL A 90 8.57 7.47 16.23
N THR A 91 7.97 7.72 15.07
CA THR A 91 7.98 6.72 13.99
C THR A 91 9.40 6.42 13.52
N ALA A 92 10.27 7.43 13.37
CA ALA A 92 11.67 7.20 13.03
C ALA A 92 12.42 6.46 14.15
N GLN A 93 12.11 6.76 15.40
CA GLN A 93 12.64 6.04 16.56
C GLN A 93 12.43 4.53 16.45
N ASP A 94 11.25 4.14 16.01
CA ASP A 94 10.84 2.73 15.97
C ASP A 94 11.13 2.07 14.60
N ARG A 95 11.17 2.84 13.50
CA ARG A 95 11.11 2.30 12.12
C ARG A 95 12.02 3.01 11.11
N LEU A 96 13.10 3.68 11.52
CA LEU A 96 13.92 4.51 10.61
C LEU A 96 14.38 3.79 9.33
N TRP A 97 14.87 2.54 9.42
CA TRP A 97 15.31 1.82 8.23
C TRP A 97 14.15 1.47 7.28
N GLN A 98 13.00 1.09 7.84
CA GLN A 98 11.79 0.83 7.06
C GLN A 98 11.34 2.10 6.32
N LEU A 99 11.34 3.27 6.97
CA LEU A 99 11.02 4.53 6.33
C LEU A 99 11.91 4.78 5.11
N ASP A 100 13.22 4.64 5.27
CA ASP A 100 14.19 4.89 4.19
C ASP A 100 14.02 3.91 3.02
N VAL A 101 13.86 2.62 3.29
CA VAL A 101 13.68 1.62 2.24
C VAL A 101 12.34 1.78 1.53
N MET A 102 11.25 2.09 2.24
CA MET A 102 9.93 2.26 1.62
C MET A 102 9.90 3.48 0.69
N ARG A 103 10.46 4.64 1.09
CA ARG A 103 10.52 5.79 0.15
C ARG A 103 11.38 5.49 -1.07
N ARG A 104 12.45 4.69 -0.91
CA ARG A 104 13.34 4.31 -2.02
C ARG A 104 12.64 3.33 -2.95
N PHE A 105 11.90 2.37 -2.39
CA PHE A 105 11.03 1.48 -3.15
C PHE A 105 10.04 2.29 -3.97
N ALA A 106 9.35 3.27 -3.38
CA ALA A 106 8.36 4.09 -4.07
C ALA A 106 8.97 5.05 -5.10
N ALA A 107 10.19 5.54 -4.87
CA ALA A 107 10.85 6.50 -5.76
C ALA A 107 11.64 5.85 -6.91
N GLY A 108 11.93 4.55 -6.84
CA GLY A 108 12.89 3.90 -7.72
C GLY A 108 14.34 4.29 -7.39
N GLU A 109 14.72 4.11 -6.13
CA GLU A 109 16.04 4.44 -5.56
C GLU A 109 16.65 3.27 -4.76
N LEU A 110 16.15 2.05 -4.93
CA LEU A 110 16.66 0.89 -4.20
C LEU A 110 18.02 0.45 -4.74
N SER A 111 18.25 0.56 -6.05
CA SER A 111 19.50 0.12 -6.69
C SER A 111 20.71 0.93 -6.23
N GLU A 112 20.50 2.16 -5.76
CA GLU A 112 21.54 3.00 -5.15
C GLU A 112 22.15 2.33 -3.90
N VAL A 113 21.35 1.57 -3.15
CA VAL A 113 21.76 0.99 -1.86
C VAL A 113 21.82 -0.55 -1.85
N LEU A 114 21.07 -1.20 -2.74
CA LEU A 114 21.01 -2.67 -2.90
C LEU A 114 21.74 -3.18 -4.15
N GLY A 115 22.02 -2.32 -5.13
CA GLY A 115 22.72 -2.68 -6.37
C GLY A 115 21.79 -3.08 -7.52
N GLU A 116 22.38 -3.61 -8.59
CA GLU A 116 21.72 -3.84 -9.88
C GLU A 116 20.51 -4.81 -9.83
N GLY A 117 20.44 -5.72 -8.85
CA GLY A 117 19.38 -6.71 -8.76
C GLY A 117 17.96 -6.15 -8.59
N VAL A 118 17.84 -4.85 -8.29
CA VAL A 118 16.55 -4.13 -8.18
C VAL A 118 16.43 -2.99 -9.20
N LEU A 119 17.30 -2.97 -10.22
CA LEU A 119 17.30 -1.93 -11.26
C LEU A 119 15.99 -1.89 -12.06
N GLU A 120 15.43 -3.05 -12.41
CA GLU A 120 14.18 -3.11 -13.18
C GLU A 120 13.00 -2.56 -12.37
N HIS A 121 12.95 -2.84 -11.07
CA HIS A 121 11.99 -2.21 -10.16
C HIS A 121 12.16 -0.70 -10.17
N ASP A 122 13.40 -0.20 -9.99
CA ASP A 122 13.64 1.24 -10.01
C ASP A 122 13.22 1.87 -11.35
N ARG A 123 13.51 1.21 -12.47
CA ARG A 123 13.11 1.63 -13.83
C ARG A 123 11.59 1.74 -13.95
N GLU A 124 10.84 0.77 -13.44
CA GLU A 124 9.38 0.82 -13.39
C GLU A 124 8.89 2.06 -12.63
N GLN A 125 9.40 2.29 -11.42
CA GLN A 125 8.98 3.45 -10.61
C GLN A 125 9.34 4.78 -11.27
N ARG A 126 10.47 4.87 -11.98
CA ARG A 126 10.86 6.05 -12.77
C ARG A 126 9.91 6.31 -13.93
N ILE A 127 9.48 5.26 -14.62
CA ILE A 127 8.51 5.36 -15.72
C ILE A 127 7.15 5.79 -15.18
N LEU A 128 6.66 5.15 -14.11
CA LEU A 128 5.40 5.52 -13.46
C LEU A 128 5.43 6.91 -12.84
N GLY A 129 6.59 7.38 -12.38
CA GLY A 129 6.76 8.77 -11.93
C GLY A 129 6.08 9.10 -10.61
N LEU A 130 5.99 8.15 -9.68
CA LEU A 130 5.35 8.35 -8.37
C LEU A 130 5.91 9.56 -7.62
N ARG A 131 7.24 9.72 -7.61
CA ARG A 131 7.90 10.86 -6.97
C ARG A 131 7.54 12.19 -7.63
N THR A 132 7.42 12.22 -8.96
CA THR A 132 6.99 13.41 -9.70
C THR A 132 5.58 13.83 -9.27
N MET A 133 4.67 12.87 -9.15
CA MET A 133 3.31 13.15 -8.67
C MET A 133 3.28 13.59 -7.21
N ALA A 134 4.07 12.95 -6.33
CA ALA A 134 4.17 13.35 -4.93
C ALA A 134 4.66 14.80 -4.78
N ARG A 135 5.66 15.21 -5.57
CA ARG A 135 6.15 16.60 -5.60
C ARG A 135 5.06 17.56 -6.03
N HIS A 136 4.40 17.26 -7.16
CA HIS A 136 3.31 18.10 -7.67
C HIS A 136 2.19 18.27 -6.64
N SER A 137 1.78 17.19 -5.96
CA SER A 137 0.79 17.24 -4.88
C SER A 137 1.22 18.15 -3.73
N VAL A 138 2.49 18.14 -3.32
CA VAL A 138 3.00 19.06 -2.27
C VAL A 138 3.03 20.51 -2.75
N GLU A 139 3.32 20.75 -4.03
CA GLU A 139 3.36 22.10 -4.62
C GLU A 139 1.99 22.77 -4.67
N ILE A 140 0.93 22.00 -4.91
CA ILE A 140 -0.45 22.50 -4.99
C ILE A 140 -1.24 22.39 -3.67
N ALA A 141 -0.69 21.71 -2.66
CA ALA A 141 -1.34 21.53 -1.36
C ALA A 141 -1.58 22.86 -0.64
N ASP A 142 -2.66 22.90 0.16
CA ASP A 142 -2.91 24.05 1.05
C ASP A 142 -1.71 24.26 1.99
N PRO A 143 -1.28 25.52 2.25
CA PRO A 143 -0.14 25.81 3.12
C PRO A 143 -0.23 25.17 4.51
N ARG A 144 -1.43 25.01 5.06
CA ARG A 144 -1.66 24.34 6.35
C ARG A 144 -1.30 22.86 6.26
N ASP A 145 -1.84 22.15 5.29
CA ASP A 145 -1.65 20.70 5.16
C ASP A 145 -0.19 20.39 4.80
N ARG A 146 0.41 21.20 3.92
CA ARG A 146 1.85 21.18 3.66
C ARG A 146 2.68 21.36 4.94
N SER A 147 2.27 22.26 5.83
CA SER A 147 2.99 22.49 7.09
C SER A 147 3.00 21.27 8.02
N PHE A 148 1.98 20.41 7.95
CA PHE A 148 1.90 19.16 8.71
C PHE A 148 2.87 18.10 8.16
N PHE A 149 2.96 17.94 6.84
CA PHE A 149 3.98 17.09 6.21
C PHE A 149 5.40 17.57 6.55
N GLU A 150 5.62 18.88 6.50
CA GLU A 150 6.92 19.46 6.86
C GLU A 150 7.25 19.28 8.35
N ALA A 151 6.25 19.37 9.25
CA ALA A 151 6.45 19.12 10.68
C ALA A 151 6.87 17.66 10.93
N TYR A 152 6.15 16.70 10.35
CA TYR A 152 6.49 15.29 10.41
C TYR A 152 7.92 15.02 9.90
N ALA A 153 8.25 15.57 8.72
CA ALA A 153 9.58 15.45 8.14
C ALA A 153 10.69 16.03 9.04
N ARG A 154 10.46 17.18 9.68
CA ARG A 154 11.40 17.75 10.66
C ARG A 154 11.62 16.80 11.85
N GLY A 155 10.57 16.13 12.32
CA GLY A 155 10.65 15.10 13.37
C GLY A 155 11.55 13.92 13.00
N VAL A 156 11.31 13.32 11.84
CA VAL A 156 12.14 12.22 11.29
C VAL A 156 13.60 12.66 11.19
N ASN A 157 13.84 13.85 10.66
CA ASN A 157 15.18 14.40 10.51
C ASN A 157 15.87 14.67 11.86
N ALA A 158 15.16 15.15 12.87
CA ALA A 158 15.70 15.37 14.20
C ALA A 158 16.13 14.05 14.87
N TYR A 159 15.39 12.96 14.64
CA TYR A 159 15.82 11.63 15.07
C TYR A 159 17.10 11.17 14.34
N MET A 160 17.12 11.28 13.01
CA MET A 160 18.31 10.93 12.21
C MET A 160 19.56 11.70 12.65
N GLU A 161 19.43 13.01 12.86
CA GLU A 161 20.51 13.90 13.26
C GLU A 161 21.11 13.54 14.62
N SER A 162 20.25 13.22 15.60
CA SER A 162 20.65 12.83 16.96
C SER A 162 21.18 11.39 17.07
N HIS A 163 21.07 10.59 15.99
CA HIS A 163 21.46 9.18 15.95
C HIS A 163 22.46 8.85 14.83
N ARG A 164 23.09 9.84 14.20
CA ARG A 164 24.04 9.63 13.08
C ARG A 164 25.15 8.61 13.35
N ASP A 165 25.67 8.55 14.58
CA ASP A 165 26.75 7.63 14.97
C ASP A 165 26.26 6.27 15.47
N ARG A 166 24.94 6.11 15.58
CA ARG A 166 24.25 4.93 16.13
C ARG A 166 23.00 4.57 15.32
N LEU A 167 23.08 4.73 14.00
CA LEU A 167 22.03 4.29 13.09
C LEU A 167 21.73 2.78 13.27
N PRO A 168 20.48 2.36 12.96
CA PRO A 168 20.09 0.95 12.89
C PRO A 168 21.10 0.07 12.13
N LEU A 169 21.16 -1.22 12.50
CA LEU A 169 22.20 -2.14 12.02
C LEU A 169 22.18 -2.33 10.51
N GLU A 170 21.00 -2.27 9.91
CA GLU A 170 20.75 -2.43 8.49
C GLU A 170 21.57 -1.42 7.68
N PHE A 171 21.62 -0.16 8.10
CA PHE A 171 22.46 0.88 7.46
C PHE A 171 23.96 0.55 7.54
N ARG A 172 24.41 -0.07 8.64
CA ARG A 172 25.82 -0.47 8.82
C ARG A 172 26.17 -1.68 7.95
N ILE A 173 25.28 -2.67 7.89
CA ILE A 173 25.45 -3.88 7.07
C ILE A 173 25.47 -3.51 5.60
N LEU A 174 24.53 -2.67 5.17
CA LEU A 174 24.39 -2.22 3.79
C LEU A 174 25.36 -1.08 3.44
N ARG A 175 26.08 -0.53 4.42
CA ARG A 175 27.13 0.50 4.28
C ARG A 175 26.64 1.79 3.59
N TYR A 176 25.49 2.29 4.02
CA TYR A 176 24.96 3.57 3.55
C TYR A 176 24.31 4.34 4.70
N LYS A 177 23.96 5.60 4.47
CA LYS A 177 23.24 6.45 5.43
C LYS A 177 21.93 6.93 4.80
N PRO A 178 20.84 7.09 5.58
CA PRO A 178 19.60 7.63 5.05
C PRO A 178 19.79 9.09 4.64
N THR A 179 19.08 9.51 3.59
CA THR A 179 19.01 10.92 3.19
C THR A 179 17.96 11.67 4.01
N ARG A 180 17.94 13.00 3.93
CA ARG A 180 16.94 13.83 4.63
C ARG A 180 15.52 13.44 4.20
N TRP A 181 14.58 13.36 5.15
CA TRP A 181 13.15 13.17 4.88
C TRP A 181 12.50 14.53 4.56
N THR A 182 11.59 14.55 3.59
CA THR A 182 10.93 15.76 3.08
C THR A 182 9.40 15.62 3.11
N ALA A 183 8.68 16.72 2.88
CA ALA A 183 7.23 16.65 2.71
C ALA A 183 6.84 15.83 1.46
N GLU A 184 7.66 15.89 0.41
CA GLU A 184 7.51 15.04 -0.79
C GLU A 184 7.56 13.55 -0.42
N ASP A 185 8.46 13.14 0.48
CA ASP A 185 8.53 11.75 0.96
C ASP A 185 7.24 11.32 1.70
N CYS A 186 6.58 12.24 2.44
CA CYS A 186 5.30 11.92 3.08
C CYS A 186 4.22 11.60 2.05
N VAL A 187 4.07 12.44 1.02
CA VAL A 187 3.07 12.21 -0.03
C VAL A 187 3.43 11.01 -0.89
N LEU A 188 4.73 10.75 -1.10
CA LEU A 188 5.22 9.59 -1.83
C LEU A 188 4.80 8.27 -1.15
N MET A 189 4.74 8.22 0.17
CA MET A 189 4.22 7.04 0.88
C MET A 189 2.75 6.79 0.56
N GLY A 190 1.93 7.85 0.49
CA GLY A 190 0.54 7.77 0.03
C GLY A 190 0.46 7.30 -1.42
N ALA A 191 1.30 7.84 -2.31
CA ALA A 191 1.39 7.42 -3.71
C ALA A 191 1.76 5.93 -3.85
N SER A 192 2.68 5.43 -3.02
CA SER A 192 3.03 4.01 -2.98
C SER A 192 1.85 3.14 -2.53
N MET A 193 1.02 3.62 -1.60
CA MET A 193 -0.22 2.95 -1.24
C MET A 193 -1.22 2.92 -2.40
N VAL A 194 -1.34 4.02 -3.16
CA VAL A 194 -2.19 4.05 -4.38
C VAL A 194 -1.72 3.00 -5.37
N GLN A 195 -0.41 2.90 -5.61
CA GLN A 195 0.16 1.86 -6.48
C GLN A 195 -0.15 0.46 -5.95
N ASN A 196 0.08 0.20 -4.66
CA ASN A 196 -0.12 -1.12 -4.08
C ASN A 196 -1.57 -1.62 -4.22
N LEU A 197 -2.56 -0.73 -4.17
CA LEU A 197 -3.98 -1.10 -4.18
C LEU A 197 -4.66 -1.01 -5.56
N ASN A 198 -4.10 -0.23 -6.49
CA ASN A 198 -4.81 0.14 -7.72
C ASN A 198 -3.96 -0.01 -9.01
N HIS A 199 -2.68 -0.39 -8.92
CA HIS A 199 -1.80 -0.58 -10.09
C HIS A 199 -1.71 -2.05 -10.50
N GLY A 200 -1.64 -2.31 -11.81
CA GLY A 200 -1.47 -3.65 -12.39
C GLY A 200 -2.70 -4.25 -13.10
N PRO A 201 -3.96 -3.84 -12.85
CA PRO A 201 -5.11 -4.31 -13.62
C PRO A 201 -4.96 -4.22 -15.15
N TYR A 202 -4.15 -3.28 -15.68
CA TYR A 202 -3.87 -3.18 -17.11
C TYR A 202 -3.27 -4.46 -17.73
N LEU A 203 -2.51 -5.26 -16.96
CA LEU A 203 -1.95 -6.53 -17.44
C LEU A 203 -3.06 -7.54 -17.74
N ARG A 204 -4.12 -7.56 -16.90
CA ARG A 204 -5.30 -8.40 -17.13
C ARG A 204 -6.04 -7.98 -18.39
N ALA A 205 -6.07 -6.67 -18.72
CA ALA A 205 -6.67 -6.19 -19.96
C ALA A 205 -5.90 -6.70 -21.20
N LEU A 206 -4.57 -6.72 -21.16
CA LEU A 206 -3.74 -7.28 -22.23
C LEU A 206 -3.87 -8.80 -22.35
N GLN A 207 -3.96 -9.50 -21.22
CA GLN A 207 -4.22 -10.95 -21.20
C GLN A 207 -5.60 -11.25 -21.81
N ARG A 208 -6.63 -10.49 -21.42
CA ARG A 208 -7.99 -10.60 -21.96
C ARG A 208 -8.01 -10.34 -23.47
N GLU A 209 -7.26 -9.34 -23.94
CA GLU A 209 -7.09 -9.07 -25.38
C GLU A 209 -6.54 -10.30 -26.12
N LYS A 210 -5.48 -10.94 -25.60
CA LYS A 210 -4.89 -12.16 -26.20
C LYS A 210 -5.87 -13.33 -26.21
N VAL A 211 -6.61 -13.55 -25.13
CA VAL A 211 -7.63 -14.61 -25.04
C VAL A 211 -8.76 -14.36 -26.03
N LEU A 212 -9.26 -13.12 -26.10
CA LEU A 212 -10.30 -12.71 -27.04
C LEU A 212 -9.87 -12.95 -28.50
N ALA A 213 -8.62 -12.62 -28.84
CA ALA A 213 -8.08 -12.83 -30.18
C ALA A 213 -7.96 -14.31 -30.57
N GLN A 214 -7.72 -15.20 -29.60
CA GLN A 214 -7.55 -16.64 -29.86
C GLN A 214 -8.88 -17.43 -29.82
N LEU A 215 -9.75 -17.13 -28.85
CA LEU A 215 -10.97 -17.90 -28.59
C LEU A 215 -12.24 -17.26 -29.18
N GLY A 216 -12.17 -16.00 -29.58
CA GLY A 216 -13.35 -15.24 -30.02
C GLY A 216 -14.23 -14.75 -28.87
N PRO A 217 -15.23 -13.91 -29.17
CA PRO A 217 -16.00 -13.18 -28.17
C PRO A 217 -16.91 -14.04 -27.31
N GLU A 218 -17.49 -15.13 -27.86
CA GLU A 218 -18.41 -15.99 -27.13
C GLU A 218 -17.70 -16.74 -26.00
N LEU A 219 -16.65 -17.50 -26.31
CA LEU A 219 -15.88 -18.25 -25.31
C LEU A 219 -15.15 -17.33 -24.32
N ALA A 220 -14.68 -16.16 -24.77
CA ALA A 220 -14.08 -15.19 -23.86
C ALA A 220 -15.10 -14.60 -22.86
N ALA A 221 -16.37 -14.43 -23.27
CA ALA A 221 -17.42 -13.96 -22.38
C ALA A 221 -17.76 -14.99 -21.29
N ASP A 222 -17.70 -16.29 -21.62
CA ASP A 222 -17.89 -17.38 -20.66
C ASP A 222 -16.76 -17.46 -19.62
N MET A 223 -15.51 -17.17 -20.04
CA MET A 223 -14.35 -17.18 -19.14
C MET A 223 -14.27 -15.96 -18.23
N PHE A 224 -14.67 -14.79 -18.73
CA PHE A 224 -14.58 -13.52 -18.03
C PHE A 224 -15.98 -12.98 -17.71
N LEU A 225 -16.66 -13.69 -16.81
CA LEU A 225 -17.99 -13.33 -16.33
C LEU A 225 -18.01 -11.87 -15.88
N THR A 226 -18.98 -11.14 -16.43
CA THR A 226 -19.10 -9.69 -16.22
C THR A 226 -20.03 -9.33 -15.07
N SER A 227 -20.76 -10.32 -14.54
CA SER A 227 -21.53 -10.26 -13.32
C SER A 227 -21.71 -11.66 -12.75
N THR A 228 -21.95 -11.73 -11.44
CA THR A 228 -22.31 -12.97 -10.74
C THR A 228 -23.62 -12.80 -9.98
N TRP A 229 -24.26 -13.91 -9.58
CA TRP A 229 -25.46 -13.88 -8.74
C TRP A 229 -25.20 -13.34 -7.31
N HIS A 230 -23.93 -13.17 -6.94
CA HIS A 230 -23.46 -12.51 -5.73
C HIS A 230 -23.44 -10.97 -5.85
N ASP A 231 -23.39 -10.43 -7.06
CA ASP A 231 -23.36 -8.97 -7.27
C ASP A 231 -24.73 -8.37 -6.98
N ARG A 232 -24.88 -7.67 -5.86
CA ARG A 232 -26.16 -7.09 -5.43
C ARG A 232 -25.98 -5.67 -4.88
N ALA A 233 -26.93 -4.79 -5.19
CA ALA A 233 -26.92 -3.43 -4.62
C ALA A 233 -27.41 -3.44 -3.16
N PRO A 234 -26.85 -2.60 -2.25
CA PRO A 234 -27.19 -2.53 -0.82
C PRO A 234 -28.68 -2.37 -0.53
N THR A 235 -29.41 -1.83 -1.49
CA THR A 235 -30.74 -1.25 -1.33
C THR A 235 -31.84 -2.08 -1.96
N LYS A 236 -31.51 -3.09 -2.76
CA LYS A 236 -32.48 -3.97 -3.40
C LYS A 236 -32.60 -5.28 -2.62
N GLY A 237 -33.83 -5.68 -2.32
CA GLY A 237 -34.12 -7.06 -1.88
C GLY A 237 -33.66 -8.07 -2.94
N PRO A 238 -33.61 -9.37 -2.63
CA PRO A 238 -33.06 -10.38 -3.52
C PRO A 238 -33.81 -10.39 -4.86
N GLU A 239 -33.20 -9.84 -5.91
CA GLU A 239 -33.50 -10.28 -7.28
C GLU A 239 -32.84 -11.65 -7.41
N ARG A 240 -33.69 -12.68 -7.47
CA ARG A 240 -33.27 -14.04 -7.76
C ARG A 240 -32.82 -14.05 -9.21
N LEU A 241 -31.52 -13.89 -9.44
CA LEU A 241 -30.90 -14.50 -10.60
C LEU A 241 -30.98 -16.00 -10.32
N ASP A 242 -31.73 -16.73 -11.12
CA ASP A 242 -31.87 -18.19 -11.02
C ASP A 242 -30.50 -18.82 -11.29
N GLY A 243 -29.70 -18.98 -10.22
CA GLY A 243 -28.56 -19.88 -10.20
C GLY A 243 -29.06 -21.32 -10.04
N PRO A 244 -28.26 -22.33 -10.46
CA PRO A 244 -28.57 -23.72 -10.14
C PRO A 244 -28.82 -23.84 -8.64
N ASP A 245 -29.86 -24.58 -8.26
CA ASP A 245 -30.28 -24.75 -6.87
C ASP A 245 -29.05 -24.96 -5.99
N ALA A 246 -28.91 -24.12 -4.97
CA ALA A 246 -27.83 -24.20 -4.01
C ALA A 246 -27.94 -25.53 -3.25
N GLU A 247 -27.38 -26.59 -3.83
CA GLU A 247 -26.77 -27.64 -3.05
C GLU A 247 -25.78 -26.94 -2.11
N GLU A 248 -25.89 -27.21 -0.81
CA GLU A 248 -24.99 -26.68 0.20
C GLU A 248 -23.55 -26.80 -0.30
N ASP A 249 -22.91 -25.68 -0.60
CA ASP A 249 -21.50 -25.64 -1.02
C ASP A 249 -20.71 -26.45 0.01
N ASP A 250 -20.23 -27.61 -0.42
CA ASP A 250 -19.33 -28.44 0.38
C ASP A 250 -18.02 -27.65 0.54
N ASP A 251 -17.88 -26.98 1.69
CA ASP A 251 -16.67 -26.27 2.15
C ASP A 251 -15.39 -27.13 1.98
N SER A 252 -15.51 -28.44 1.76
CA SER A 252 -14.39 -29.34 1.45
C SER A 252 -13.70 -29.07 0.10
N ALA A 253 -14.40 -28.53 -0.91
CA ALA A 253 -13.82 -28.28 -2.23
C ALA A 253 -12.81 -27.12 -2.19
N VAL A 254 -13.16 -26.03 -1.50
CA VAL A 254 -12.27 -24.89 -1.25
C VAL A 254 -11.08 -25.32 -0.39
N THR A 255 -11.33 -26.16 0.62
CA THR A 255 -10.29 -26.73 1.51
C THR A 255 -9.30 -27.66 0.79
N LYS A 256 -9.74 -28.38 -0.25
CA LYS A 256 -8.87 -29.26 -1.06
C LYS A 256 -7.98 -28.48 -2.03
N LEU A 257 -8.39 -27.31 -2.50
CA LEU A 257 -7.49 -26.41 -3.24
C LEU A 257 -6.39 -25.84 -2.33
N PHE A 258 -6.70 -25.53 -1.07
CA PHE A 258 -5.73 -25.02 -0.10
C PHE A 258 -4.57 -25.99 0.21
N THR A 259 -4.80 -27.30 0.11
CA THR A 259 -3.77 -28.31 0.43
C THR A 259 -2.85 -28.64 -0.75
N ALA A 260 -3.23 -28.28 -1.99
CA ALA A 260 -2.48 -28.64 -3.19
C ALA A 260 -1.43 -27.59 -3.64
N GLY A 261 -1.47 -26.36 -3.12
CA GLY A 261 -0.59 -25.26 -3.54
C GLY A 261 0.70 -25.06 -2.74
N ALA A 262 0.97 -25.87 -1.72
CA ALA A 262 2.14 -25.71 -0.86
C ALA A 262 3.40 -26.36 -1.45
N SER A 263 3.94 -25.78 -2.53
CA SER A 263 5.32 -26.04 -2.97
C SER A 263 6.05 -24.72 -3.18
N ALA A 264 6.88 -24.37 -2.21
CA ALA A 264 7.75 -23.21 -2.24
C ALA A 264 8.92 -23.44 -3.21
N SER A 265 9.07 -22.58 -4.21
CA SER A 265 10.34 -22.35 -4.88
C SER A 265 10.46 -20.92 -5.38
N ALA A 266 11.70 -20.43 -5.40
CA ALA A 266 12.11 -19.04 -5.49
C ALA A 266 12.28 -18.57 -6.95
N TRP A 267 11.53 -17.51 -7.33
CA TRP A 267 11.70 -16.63 -8.52
C TRP A 267 11.49 -17.28 -9.92
N PRO A 268 11.24 -16.46 -10.96
CA PRO A 268 9.96 -16.06 -11.54
C PRO A 268 9.51 -16.98 -12.71
N ASP A 269 8.35 -16.72 -13.31
CA ASP A 269 7.79 -17.35 -14.53
C ASP A 269 6.79 -18.51 -14.37
N ALA A 270 5.93 -18.41 -13.36
CA ALA A 270 4.58 -18.92 -13.49
C ALA A 270 3.62 -17.87 -12.90
N GLU A 271 2.79 -17.27 -13.74
CA GLU A 271 1.55 -16.64 -13.29
C GLU A 271 0.77 -17.75 -12.56
N ASN A 272 0.96 -17.83 -11.24
CA ASN A 272 0.26 -18.75 -10.38
C ASN A 272 -1.22 -18.36 -10.44
N PHE A 273 -2.01 -19.15 -11.17
CA PHE A 273 -3.47 -19.19 -11.14
C PHE A 273 -4.04 -19.56 -9.75
N SER A 274 -3.26 -19.42 -8.67
CA SER A 274 -3.61 -19.82 -7.30
C SER A 274 -3.62 -18.69 -6.27
N ASP A 275 -3.30 -17.44 -6.64
CA ASP A 275 -3.42 -16.33 -5.70
C ASP A 275 -4.87 -15.83 -5.67
N LEU A 276 -5.74 -16.59 -4.99
CA LEU A 276 -6.97 -16.03 -4.43
C LEU A 276 -6.56 -14.80 -3.61
N THR A 277 -6.71 -13.60 -4.20
CA THR A 277 -6.31 -12.37 -3.53
C THR A 277 -7.34 -12.09 -2.43
N PRO A 278 -6.99 -12.19 -1.14
CA PRO A 278 -7.97 -12.00 -0.07
C PRO A 278 -8.41 -10.53 -0.06
N GLY A 279 -9.72 -10.28 -0.23
CA GLY A 279 -10.30 -8.96 -0.03
C GLY A 279 -10.44 -8.63 1.47
N SER A 280 -10.54 -7.35 1.81
CA SER A 280 -10.70 -6.91 3.22
C SER A 280 -12.14 -7.04 3.73
N ASN A 281 -12.32 -7.16 5.05
CA ASN A 281 -13.63 -7.10 5.70
C ASN A 281 -13.81 -5.77 6.43
N ASN A 282 -15.04 -5.24 6.41
CA ASN A 282 -15.43 -4.13 7.29
C ASN A 282 -16.94 -4.13 7.49
N TRP A 283 -17.40 -4.14 8.74
CA TRP A 283 -18.82 -4.20 9.10
C TRP A 283 -19.19 -3.15 10.11
N VAL A 284 -20.41 -2.63 9.98
CA VAL A 284 -21.03 -1.80 11.01
C VAL A 284 -22.44 -2.33 11.35
N VAL A 285 -22.69 -2.45 12.65
CA VAL A 285 -23.95 -2.93 13.24
C VAL A 285 -24.59 -1.77 13.98
N SER A 286 -25.84 -1.42 13.64
CA SER A 286 -26.59 -0.41 14.38
C SER A 286 -26.77 -0.81 15.84
N GLY A 287 -26.78 0.17 16.73
CA GLY A 287 -27.07 -0.01 18.15
C GLY A 287 -28.39 -0.76 18.43
N ALA A 288 -29.37 -0.67 17.53
CA ALA A 288 -30.64 -1.42 17.63
C ALA A 288 -30.47 -2.95 17.65
N HIS A 289 -29.32 -3.46 17.19
CA HIS A 289 -28.98 -4.89 17.13
C HIS A 289 -27.89 -5.28 18.12
N THR A 290 -27.58 -4.41 19.09
CA THR A 290 -26.51 -4.63 20.07
C THR A 290 -27.07 -4.58 21.49
N VAL A 291 -26.48 -5.35 22.41
CA VAL A 291 -26.88 -5.33 23.83
C VAL A 291 -26.64 -3.96 24.47
N SER A 292 -25.60 -3.24 24.03
CA SER A 292 -25.25 -1.91 24.55
C SER A 292 -26.15 -0.78 24.05
N GLY A 293 -26.95 -1.02 23.00
CA GLY A 293 -27.68 0.03 22.31
C GLY A 293 -26.79 1.00 21.50
N LYS A 294 -25.49 0.69 21.33
CA LYS A 294 -24.51 1.54 20.64
C LYS A 294 -23.95 0.85 19.39
N PRO A 295 -23.64 1.60 18.31
CA PRO A 295 -23.07 0.99 17.11
C PRO A 295 -21.77 0.24 17.39
N LEU A 296 -21.55 -0.85 16.65
CA LEU A 296 -20.28 -1.59 16.61
C LEU A 296 -19.72 -1.50 15.20
N LEU A 297 -18.45 -1.11 15.08
CA LEU A 297 -17.71 -1.11 13.83
C LEU A 297 -16.51 -2.06 13.98
N SER A 298 -16.31 -2.93 13.00
CA SER A 298 -15.16 -3.83 12.92
C SER A 298 -14.51 -3.68 11.56
N ASN A 299 -13.23 -3.31 11.55
CA ASN A 299 -12.44 -3.16 10.34
C ASN A 299 -11.27 -4.14 10.33
N ASP A 300 -11.12 -4.89 9.25
CA ASP A 300 -10.18 -6.00 9.12
C ASP A 300 -9.56 -5.98 7.72
N MET A 301 -8.55 -5.12 7.56
CA MET A 301 -7.84 -4.88 6.31
C MET A 301 -6.82 -5.99 6.06
N HIS A 302 -6.91 -6.63 4.88
CA HIS A 302 -6.04 -7.73 4.49
C HIS A 302 -5.00 -7.24 3.49
N LEU A 303 -3.75 -7.16 3.94
CA LEU A 303 -2.59 -6.84 3.11
C LEU A 303 -1.48 -7.86 3.40
N GLY A 304 -0.53 -7.98 2.49
CA GLY A 304 0.57 -8.94 2.62
C GLY A 304 1.30 -8.81 3.97
N HIS A 305 1.48 -9.95 4.65
CA HIS A 305 2.25 -9.98 5.89
C HIS A 305 3.73 -9.69 5.59
N GLN A 306 4.26 -8.68 6.28
CA GLN A 306 5.65 -8.23 6.13
C GLN A 306 6.23 -7.83 7.49
N LEU A 307 7.56 -7.85 7.58
CA LEU A 307 8.31 -7.43 8.76
C LEU A 307 9.34 -6.35 8.38
N PRO A 308 9.25 -5.14 8.96
CA PRO A 308 8.21 -4.66 9.88
C PRO A 308 6.82 -4.57 9.23
N ASN A 309 5.76 -4.65 10.03
CA ASN A 309 4.38 -4.55 9.55
C ASN A 309 4.14 -3.19 8.87
N LEU A 310 3.26 -3.15 7.87
CA LEU A 310 2.87 -1.93 7.16
C LEU A 310 2.27 -0.90 8.11
N TRP A 311 1.30 -1.30 8.93
CA TRP A 311 0.57 -0.38 9.80
C TRP A 311 1.34 -0.06 11.08
N TYR A 312 1.21 1.19 11.53
CA TYR A 312 1.76 1.69 12.78
C TYR A 312 0.67 2.25 13.68
N GLU A 313 0.39 1.55 14.78
CA GLU A 313 -0.63 1.97 15.75
C GLU A 313 -0.13 3.18 16.53
N VAL A 314 -0.97 4.21 16.68
CA VAL A 314 -0.63 5.46 17.37
C VAL A 314 -1.89 6.14 17.90
N HIS A 315 -1.74 6.86 19.02
CA HIS A 315 -2.74 7.79 19.55
C HIS A 315 -2.15 9.19 19.59
N LEU A 316 -2.79 10.14 18.89
CA LEU A 316 -2.35 11.52 18.75
C LEU A 316 -3.29 12.46 19.51
N ARG A 317 -2.74 13.34 20.36
CA ARG A 317 -3.52 14.28 21.18
C ARG A 317 -2.93 15.70 21.17
N SER A 318 -3.74 16.68 20.79
CA SER A 318 -3.44 18.11 20.90
C SER A 318 -4.73 18.93 20.95
N GLY A 319 -5.11 19.43 22.13
CA GLY A 319 -6.38 20.14 22.32
C GLY A 319 -7.57 19.23 21.99
N ASP A 320 -8.46 19.69 21.11
CA ASP A 320 -9.63 18.92 20.66
C ASP A 320 -9.30 17.85 19.60
N TYR A 321 -8.06 17.83 19.08
CA TYR A 321 -7.60 16.79 18.17
C TYR A 321 -7.13 15.57 19.00
N ASP A 322 -7.97 14.54 19.09
CA ASP A 322 -7.74 13.33 19.88
C ASP A 322 -8.18 12.11 19.06
N VAL A 323 -7.21 11.43 18.42
CA VAL A 323 -7.45 10.37 17.44
C VAL A 323 -6.51 9.19 17.65
N ALA A 324 -7.05 7.97 17.62
CA ALA A 324 -6.30 6.73 17.78
C ALA A 324 -6.62 5.75 16.66
N GLY A 325 -5.62 4.98 16.23
CA GLY A 325 -5.79 3.97 15.20
C GLY A 325 -4.46 3.61 14.56
N VAL A 326 -4.50 3.25 13.29
CA VAL A 326 -3.31 2.91 12.50
C VAL A 326 -2.95 4.04 11.53
N SER A 327 -1.66 4.32 11.46
CA SER A 327 -1.03 5.25 10.52
C SER A 327 -0.17 4.49 9.51
N LEU A 328 0.07 5.11 8.35
CA LEU A 328 1.07 4.65 7.40
C LEU A 328 2.42 5.29 7.78
N PRO A 329 3.46 4.50 8.11
CA PRO A 329 4.78 5.04 8.42
C PRO A 329 5.28 5.99 7.33
N GLY A 330 5.61 7.22 7.71
CA GLY A 330 6.09 8.25 6.79
C GLY A 330 5.03 9.30 6.44
N VAL A 331 3.76 9.06 6.77
CA VAL A 331 2.67 10.03 6.59
C VAL A 331 2.22 10.55 7.98
N PRO A 332 1.99 11.86 8.16
CA PRO A 332 1.26 12.34 9.33
C PRO A 332 -0.17 11.78 9.34
N PHE A 333 -0.86 11.85 10.49
CA PHE A 333 -2.26 11.42 10.69
C PHE A 333 -2.50 9.93 10.95
N VAL A 334 -3.72 9.64 11.41
CA VAL A 334 -4.30 8.30 11.52
C VAL A 334 -5.14 8.04 10.26
N ILE A 335 -4.88 6.91 9.59
CA ILE A 335 -5.52 6.53 8.32
C ILE A 335 -6.84 5.80 8.59
N VAL A 336 -6.81 4.86 9.53
CA VAL A 336 -7.99 4.11 9.99
C VAL A 336 -8.02 4.11 11.50
N GLY A 337 -9.17 4.44 12.09
CA GLY A 337 -9.27 4.54 13.53
C GLY A 337 -10.56 5.15 14.01
N HIS A 338 -10.47 5.84 15.15
CA HIS A 338 -11.57 6.56 15.75
C HIS A 338 -11.06 7.79 16.51
N ASN A 339 -11.96 8.74 16.72
CA ASN A 339 -11.76 9.83 17.66
C ASN A 339 -12.80 9.71 18.79
N GLN A 340 -13.01 10.79 19.54
CA GLN A 340 -13.96 10.82 20.66
C GLN A 340 -15.45 10.69 20.23
N ARG A 341 -15.76 10.82 18.93
CA ARG A 341 -17.13 10.94 18.40
C ARG A 341 -17.46 9.89 17.34
N ILE A 342 -16.51 9.58 16.46
CA ILE A 342 -16.73 8.74 15.27
C ILE A 342 -15.64 7.67 15.15
N ALA A 343 -15.97 6.57 14.48
CA ALA A 343 -15.05 5.52 14.07
C ALA A 343 -15.22 5.22 12.58
N TRP A 344 -14.12 4.84 11.91
CA TRP A 344 -14.12 4.48 10.50
C TRP A 344 -13.16 3.35 10.18
N GLY A 345 -13.37 2.73 9.01
CA GLY A 345 -12.53 1.67 8.48
C GLY A 345 -12.61 1.60 6.97
N PHE A 346 -11.69 0.87 6.35
CA PHE A 346 -11.53 0.75 4.90
C PHE A 346 -11.55 -0.69 4.42
N THR A 347 -12.17 -0.90 3.26
CA THR A 347 -11.83 -2.01 2.36
C THR A 347 -11.50 -1.46 0.97
N ASN A 348 -10.64 -2.15 0.23
CA ASN A 348 -10.33 -1.72 -1.13
C ASN A 348 -11.56 -1.87 -2.04
N VAL A 349 -11.75 -0.91 -2.96
CA VAL A 349 -12.82 -0.95 -3.97
C VAL A 349 -12.42 -1.82 -5.17
N GLU A 350 -11.11 -1.98 -5.39
CA GLU A 350 -10.53 -2.62 -6.59
C GLU A 350 -11.08 -2.05 -7.92
N PRO A 351 -11.09 -0.71 -8.09
CA PRO A 351 -11.69 -0.12 -9.26
C PRO A 351 -10.82 -0.23 -10.51
N THR A 352 -11.46 -0.26 -11.69
CA THR A 352 -10.75 -0.09 -12.97
C THR A 352 -10.38 1.37 -13.20
N VAL A 353 -9.23 1.79 -12.68
CA VAL A 353 -8.70 3.16 -12.74
C VAL A 353 -7.53 3.35 -13.71
N GLU A 354 -7.15 2.29 -14.40
CA GLU A 354 -6.11 2.27 -15.41
C GLU A 354 -6.72 1.93 -16.78
N ASP A 355 -6.26 2.61 -17.82
CA ASP A 355 -6.57 2.33 -19.22
C ASP A 355 -5.27 2.33 -20.04
N LEU A 356 -5.17 1.43 -21.01
CA LEU A 356 -4.06 1.39 -21.97
C LEU A 356 -4.47 2.03 -23.29
N TYR A 357 -3.64 2.92 -23.79
CA TYR A 357 -3.80 3.54 -25.11
C TYR A 357 -2.70 3.05 -26.03
N VAL A 358 -3.08 2.49 -27.18
CA VAL A 358 -2.14 2.18 -28.25
C VAL A 358 -1.85 3.47 -29.02
N GLU A 359 -0.66 4.02 -28.81
CA GLU A 359 -0.19 5.24 -29.47
C GLU A 359 0.48 4.91 -30.81
N LYS A 360 0.20 5.72 -31.83
CA LYS A 360 0.88 5.61 -33.12
C LYS A 360 1.92 6.70 -33.23
N PHE A 361 3.14 6.30 -33.57
CA PHE A 361 4.25 7.21 -33.79
C PHE A 361 4.62 7.26 -35.28
N ASN A 362 4.95 8.45 -35.79
CA ASN A 362 5.53 8.62 -37.12
C ASN A 362 7.05 8.43 -37.09
N ALA A 363 7.69 8.49 -38.26
CA ALA A 363 9.15 8.34 -38.39
C ALA A 363 9.96 9.47 -37.73
N GLN A 364 9.31 10.61 -37.42
CA GLN A 364 9.91 11.75 -36.73
C GLN A 364 9.85 11.62 -35.20
N GLY A 365 9.16 10.59 -34.67
CA GLY A 365 8.98 10.41 -33.23
C GLY A 365 7.78 11.15 -32.63
N GLN A 366 6.91 11.73 -33.46
CA GLN A 366 5.67 12.37 -33.03
C GLN A 366 4.55 11.35 -32.92
N TYR A 367 3.64 11.53 -31.97
CA TYR A 367 2.48 10.67 -31.79
C TYR A 367 1.20 11.29 -32.39
N GLU A 368 0.31 10.43 -32.87
CA GLU A 368 -0.95 10.83 -33.51
C GLU A 368 -1.96 11.35 -32.46
N THR A 369 -2.49 12.55 -32.68
CA THR A 369 -3.57 13.14 -31.87
C THR A 369 -4.76 13.52 -32.76
N PRO A 370 -5.96 13.79 -32.20
CA PRO A 370 -7.09 14.30 -32.97
C PRO A 370 -6.79 15.62 -33.70
N GLN A 371 -5.78 16.37 -33.26
CA GLN A 371 -5.34 17.63 -33.86
C GLN A 371 -4.18 17.45 -34.85
N GLY A 372 -3.73 16.20 -35.09
CA GLY A 372 -2.57 15.86 -35.92
C GLY A 372 -1.38 15.35 -35.09
N TRP A 373 -0.21 15.31 -35.71
CA TRP A 373 1.03 14.82 -35.08
C TRP A 373 1.54 15.80 -34.02
N ARG A 374 1.93 15.28 -32.84
CA ARG A 374 2.46 16.07 -31.73
C ARG A 374 3.73 15.44 -31.15
N GLU A 375 4.68 16.27 -30.74
CA GLU A 375 5.86 15.82 -29.99
C GLU A 375 5.46 15.30 -28.59
N PRO A 376 5.93 14.13 -28.15
CA PRO A 376 5.78 13.69 -26.77
C PRO A 376 6.65 14.54 -25.82
N GLU A 377 6.29 14.54 -24.54
CA GLU A 377 7.19 15.03 -23.50
C GLU A 377 8.24 13.96 -23.17
N HIS A 378 9.47 14.39 -22.88
CA HIS A 378 10.56 13.52 -22.46
C HIS A 378 11.03 13.92 -21.07
N ARG A 379 10.91 13.00 -20.11
CA ARG A 379 11.46 13.15 -18.76
C ARG A 379 12.68 12.24 -18.62
N ARG A 380 13.86 12.86 -18.53
CA ARG A 380 15.12 12.14 -18.30
C ARG A 380 15.31 11.87 -16.81
N GLU A 381 15.39 10.60 -16.47
CA GLU A 381 15.64 10.09 -15.11
C GLU A 381 17.04 9.49 -15.04
N THR A 382 17.72 9.67 -13.90
CA THR A 382 19.02 9.04 -13.62
C THR A 382 18.83 8.03 -12.49
N ILE A 383 19.19 6.78 -12.73
CA ILE A 383 19.17 5.72 -11.73
C ILE A 383 20.60 5.44 -11.29
N HIS A 384 20.88 5.69 -10.01
CA HIS A 384 22.16 5.39 -9.39
C HIS A 384 22.22 3.93 -8.96
N ILE A 385 23.32 3.24 -9.27
CA ILE A 385 23.49 1.82 -8.94
C ILE A 385 24.72 1.64 -8.06
N LYS A 386 24.56 0.93 -6.93
CA LYS A 386 25.65 0.68 -6.00
C LYS A 386 26.85 0.01 -6.69
N GLY A 387 27.97 0.73 -6.73
CA GLY A 387 29.23 0.23 -7.27
C GLY A 387 29.25 0.06 -8.80
N LYS A 388 28.29 0.63 -9.51
CA LYS A 388 28.21 0.62 -10.98
C LYS A 388 27.94 2.02 -11.54
N PRO A 389 28.16 2.26 -12.85
CA PRO A 389 27.76 3.50 -13.50
C PRO A 389 26.24 3.73 -13.45
N ASP A 390 25.84 4.99 -13.49
CA ASP A 390 24.44 5.38 -13.56
C ASP A 390 23.77 4.90 -14.86
N VAL A 391 22.48 4.62 -14.77
CA VAL A 391 21.64 4.29 -15.93
C VAL A 391 20.69 5.45 -16.20
N MET A 392 20.69 5.93 -17.44
CA MET A 392 19.75 6.95 -17.90
C MET A 392 18.48 6.30 -18.42
N VAL A 393 17.32 6.77 -17.94
CA VAL A 393 16.00 6.35 -18.42
C VAL A 393 15.32 7.55 -19.06
N ASP A 394 14.94 7.43 -20.33
CA ASP A 394 14.15 8.42 -21.04
C ASP A 394 12.69 8.03 -20.99
N VAL A 395 11.90 8.71 -20.15
CA VAL A 395 10.48 8.45 -20.00
C VAL A 395 9.72 9.29 -21.02
N VAL A 396 9.16 8.62 -22.03
CA VAL A 396 8.32 9.24 -23.06
C VAL A 396 6.89 9.36 -22.52
N ILE A 397 6.33 10.56 -22.55
CA ILE A 397 5.01 10.87 -21.98
C ILE A 397 4.14 11.46 -23.08
N THR A 398 2.97 10.86 -23.31
CA THR A 398 1.94 11.40 -24.21
C THR A 398 0.83 12.07 -23.42
N ARG A 399 -0.18 12.60 -24.13
CA ARG A 399 -1.41 13.11 -23.49
C ARG A 399 -2.16 12.09 -22.64
N HIS A 400 -1.93 10.79 -22.85
CA HIS A 400 -2.60 9.73 -22.09
C HIS A 400 -1.76 9.27 -20.89
N GLY A 401 -0.45 9.50 -20.89
CA GLY A 401 0.46 9.19 -19.79
C GLY A 401 1.81 8.64 -20.27
N PRO A 402 2.64 8.08 -19.37
CA PRO A 402 3.93 7.51 -19.75
C PRO A 402 3.76 6.27 -20.64
N ILE A 403 4.69 6.10 -21.58
CA ILE A 403 4.82 4.88 -22.37
C ILE A 403 5.40 3.79 -21.48
N ILE A 404 4.66 2.69 -21.31
CA ILE A 404 5.01 1.56 -20.45
C ILE A 404 5.37 0.29 -21.22
N THR A 405 5.50 0.36 -22.55
CA THR A 405 5.80 -0.80 -23.42
C THR A 405 6.96 -1.64 -22.90
N ASP A 406 8.05 -0.99 -22.50
CA ASP A 406 9.27 -1.65 -22.06
C ASP A 406 9.11 -2.41 -20.72
N LEU A 407 8.02 -2.15 -19.98
CA LEU A 407 7.68 -2.86 -18.75
C LEU A 407 6.92 -4.16 -19.02
N ILE A 408 6.48 -4.40 -20.26
CA ILE A 408 5.61 -5.52 -20.63
C ILE A 408 6.40 -6.48 -21.52
N PRO A 409 6.78 -7.67 -21.03
CA PRO A 409 7.55 -8.63 -21.81
C PRO A 409 6.87 -9.01 -23.14
N GLY A 410 7.61 -8.88 -24.24
CA GLY A 410 7.15 -9.26 -25.58
C GLY A 410 6.18 -8.27 -26.24
N GLU A 411 5.84 -7.15 -25.59
CA GLU A 411 5.03 -6.11 -26.20
C GLU A 411 5.89 -5.21 -27.10
N SER A 412 5.36 -4.86 -28.27
CA SER A 412 6.05 -4.02 -29.26
C SER A 412 5.25 -2.77 -29.62
N ARG A 413 3.95 -2.75 -29.33
CA ARG A 413 3.08 -1.59 -29.48
C ARG A 413 3.49 -0.52 -28.48
N LYS A 414 3.40 0.76 -28.87
CA LYS A 414 3.62 1.88 -27.95
C LYS A 414 2.38 2.05 -27.08
N LEU A 415 2.44 1.56 -25.84
CA LEU A 415 1.34 1.58 -24.89
C LEU A 415 1.54 2.72 -23.90
N ALA A 416 0.64 3.70 -23.92
CA ALA A 416 0.57 4.73 -22.88
C ALA A 416 -0.37 4.28 -21.75
N LEU A 417 0.07 4.42 -20.50
CA LEU A 417 -0.74 4.14 -19.33
C LEU A 417 -1.48 5.41 -18.89
N ARG A 418 -2.82 5.40 -18.98
CA ARG A 418 -3.66 6.41 -18.36
C ARG A 418 -4.14 5.90 -17.01
N TRP A 419 -3.72 6.56 -15.94
CA TRP A 419 -4.10 6.22 -14.58
C TRP A 419 -4.65 7.45 -13.88
N THR A 420 -5.77 7.33 -13.15
CA THR A 420 -6.37 8.45 -12.40
C THR A 420 -5.43 9.04 -11.36
N PHE A 421 -4.43 8.28 -10.90
CA PHE A 421 -3.32 8.77 -10.08
C PHE A 421 -2.64 10.03 -10.64
N TYR A 422 -2.56 10.15 -11.97
CA TYR A 422 -1.95 11.31 -12.62
C TYR A 422 -2.79 12.58 -12.57
N ASP A 423 -4.05 12.50 -12.14
CA ASP A 423 -4.94 13.66 -12.00
C ASP A 423 -4.76 14.38 -10.65
N GLY A 424 -4.15 13.73 -9.66
CA GLY A 424 -3.85 14.31 -8.36
C GLY A 424 -3.95 13.29 -7.22
N ILE A 425 -3.36 13.65 -6.08
CA ILE A 425 -3.48 12.92 -4.81
C ILE A 425 -3.69 13.96 -3.71
N HIS A 426 -4.89 13.99 -3.14
CA HIS A 426 -5.21 14.79 -1.95
C HIS A 426 -5.36 13.91 -0.71
N ASP A 427 -4.85 14.41 0.42
CA ASP A 427 -4.91 13.77 1.73
C ASP A 427 -6.00 14.44 2.60
N PRO A 428 -7.10 13.75 2.94
CA PRO A 428 -8.18 14.30 3.76
C PRO A 428 -8.01 14.01 5.26
N PHE A 429 -6.96 13.31 5.69
CA PHE A 429 -6.95 12.58 6.96
C PHE A 429 -6.91 13.48 8.20
N PHE A 430 -6.42 14.72 8.06
CA PHE A 430 -6.57 15.72 9.13
C PHE A 430 -8.04 16.04 9.42
N GLU A 431 -8.82 16.33 8.36
CA GLU A 431 -10.24 16.67 8.47
C GLU A 431 -11.06 15.44 8.88
N VAL A 432 -10.74 14.25 8.36
CA VAL A 432 -11.36 12.98 8.78
C VAL A 432 -11.14 12.73 10.27
N SER A 433 -9.90 12.88 10.74
CA SER A 433 -9.55 12.68 12.15
C SER A 433 -10.22 13.72 13.07
N SER A 434 -10.56 14.89 12.54
CA SER A 434 -11.20 15.99 13.28
C SER A 434 -12.73 15.96 13.22
N ALA A 435 -13.32 15.20 12.30
CA ALA A 435 -14.77 15.15 12.09
C ALA A 435 -15.52 14.61 13.31
N ARG A 436 -16.67 15.21 13.62
CA ARG A 436 -17.52 14.89 14.79
C ARG A 436 -18.89 14.37 14.41
N THR A 437 -19.23 14.49 13.13
CA THR A 437 -20.52 14.14 12.54
C THR A 437 -20.34 13.47 11.18
N TRP A 438 -21.39 12.80 10.72
CA TRP A 438 -21.44 12.18 9.40
C TRP A 438 -21.22 13.19 8.28
N ASP A 439 -21.81 14.38 8.37
CA ASP A 439 -21.72 15.38 7.30
C ASP A 439 -20.30 15.95 7.18
N GLU A 440 -19.62 16.21 8.30
CA GLU A 440 -18.22 16.60 8.33
C GLU A 440 -17.32 15.50 7.76
N PHE A 441 -17.56 14.25 8.16
CA PHE A 441 -16.82 13.09 7.69
C PHE A 441 -16.96 12.88 6.17
N ARG A 442 -18.20 12.96 5.67
CA ARG A 442 -18.50 12.79 4.24
C ARG A 442 -17.92 13.92 3.40
N LYS A 443 -17.90 15.14 3.95
CA LYS A 443 -17.25 16.31 3.34
C LYS A 443 -15.73 16.14 3.32
N ALA A 444 -15.11 15.63 4.38
CA ALA A 444 -13.68 15.37 4.40
C ALA A 444 -13.29 14.36 3.31
N PHE A 445 -14.05 13.27 3.15
CA PHE A 445 -13.79 12.26 2.12
C PHE A 445 -14.20 12.66 0.69
N SER A 446 -14.87 13.79 0.46
CA SER A 446 -15.27 14.18 -0.90
C SER A 446 -14.10 14.61 -1.79
N VAL A 447 -12.93 14.86 -1.19
CA VAL A 447 -11.70 15.22 -1.90
C VAL A 447 -10.70 14.06 -1.99
N PHE A 448 -11.05 12.86 -1.52
CA PHE A 448 -10.14 11.72 -1.54
C PHE A 448 -10.13 11.06 -2.93
N ASP A 449 -9.08 11.33 -3.71
CA ASP A 449 -9.00 10.90 -5.12
C ASP A 449 -8.61 9.42 -5.27
N ALA A 450 -7.66 8.95 -4.46
CA ALA A 450 -7.09 7.63 -4.56
C ALA A 450 -6.35 7.24 -3.27
N PRO A 451 -6.20 5.93 -2.96
CA PRO A 451 -6.85 4.81 -3.64
C PRO A 451 -8.35 4.77 -3.35
N GLY A 452 -9.15 4.25 -4.28
CA GLY A 452 -10.60 4.13 -4.04
C GLY A 452 -10.89 3.20 -2.86
N GLN A 453 -11.55 3.71 -1.81
CA GLN A 453 -11.88 2.95 -0.60
C GLN A 453 -13.38 2.87 -0.34
N ASN A 454 -13.80 1.72 0.16
CA ASN A 454 -15.08 1.49 0.82
C ASN A 454 -14.95 1.91 2.28
N VAL A 455 -15.52 3.05 2.64
CA VAL A 455 -15.39 3.63 3.98
C VAL A 455 -16.63 3.32 4.80
N MET A 456 -16.48 2.62 5.93
CA MET A 456 -17.56 2.47 6.93
C MET A 456 -17.45 3.56 7.99
N TYR A 457 -18.58 3.91 8.59
CA TYR A 457 -18.70 4.94 9.62
C TYR A 457 -19.63 4.46 10.74
N ALA A 458 -19.28 4.81 11.97
CA ALA A 458 -20.15 4.71 13.14
C ALA A 458 -19.92 5.91 14.08
N ASP A 459 -20.96 6.37 14.76
CA ASP A 459 -20.83 7.42 15.78
C ASP A 459 -21.55 7.13 17.10
N VAL A 460 -21.18 7.93 18.11
CA VAL A 460 -21.72 7.83 19.48
C VAL A 460 -23.22 8.17 19.59
N ASP A 461 -23.77 8.86 18.58
CA ASP A 461 -25.19 9.27 18.51
C ASP A 461 -26.06 8.18 17.86
N GLY A 462 -25.46 7.07 17.41
CA GLY A 462 -26.16 5.91 16.89
C GLY A 462 -26.26 5.87 15.36
N HIS A 463 -25.58 6.75 14.64
CA HIS A 463 -25.55 6.69 13.18
C HIS A 463 -24.50 5.70 12.71
N ILE A 464 -24.83 5.04 11.61
CA ILE A 464 -23.93 4.16 10.86
C ILE A 464 -23.97 4.59 9.39
N GLY A 465 -22.85 4.42 8.69
CA GLY A 465 -22.72 4.90 7.32
C GLY A 465 -21.73 4.08 6.50
N TYR A 466 -21.87 4.23 5.19
CA TYR A 466 -20.96 3.68 4.18
C TYR A 466 -20.79 4.72 3.07
N GLN A 467 -19.57 4.90 2.59
CA GLN A 467 -19.22 5.77 1.47
C GLN A 467 -18.12 5.13 0.64
N THR A 468 -18.38 4.91 -0.65
CA THR A 468 -17.31 4.65 -1.63
C THR A 468 -16.61 5.97 -1.95
N THR A 469 -15.29 5.99 -1.89
CA THR A 469 -14.42 7.14 -2.17
C THR A 469 -13.50 6.84 -3.34
N GLY A 470 -12.89 7.88 -3.90
CA GLY A 470 -11.99 7.78 -5.05
C GLY A 470 -12.56 8.35 -6.34
N HIS A 471 -11.67 8.62 -7.29
CA HIS A 471 -11.97 9.04 -8.64
C HIS A 471 -12.00 7.85 -9.60
N PHE A 472 -13.12 7.72 -10.30
CA PHE A 472 -13.33 6.66 -11.28
C PHE A 472 -13.53 7.23 -12.68
N PRO A 473 -12.87 6.69 -13.72
CA PRO A 473 -13.07 7.15 -15.09
C PRO A 473 -14.50 6.91 -15.56
N ILE A 474 -15.15 7.93 -16.12
CA ILE A 474 -16.40 7.80 -16.87
C ILE A 474 -16.05 7.49 -18.32
N ARG A 475 -16.45 6.31 -18.82
CA ARG A 475 -16.13 5.85 -20.18
C ARG A 475 -17.34 5.99 -21.11
N ALA A 476 -17.16 6.63 -22.27
CA ALA A 476 -18.23 6.78 -23.26
C ALA A 476 -18.62 5.42 -23.89
N SER A 477 -17.63 4.53 -24.05
CA SER A 477 -17.78 3.16 -24.53
C SER A 477 -16.69 2.27 -23.91
N GLY A 478 -16.93 0.96 -23.87
CA GLY A 478 -16.05 0.02 -23.18
C GLY A 478 -16.14 0.10 -21.65
N ASP A 479 -15.43 -0.79 -20.98
CA ASP A 479 -15.44 -0.94 -19.52
C ASP A 479 -14.02 -0.95 -18.90
N GLY A 480 -13.01 -0.56 -19.70
CA GLY A 480 -11.60 -0.56 -19.30
C GLY A 480 -10.93 -1.94 -19.32
N SER A 481 -11.61 -2.99 -19.78
CA SER A 481 -11.06 -4.35 -19.81
C SER A 481 -10.22 -4.67 -21.05
N GLN A 482 -10.02 -3.71 -21.95
CA GLN A 482 -9.26 -3.86 -23.20
C GLN A 482 -8.48 -2.58 -23.50
N ALA A 483 -7.39 -2.71 -24.27
CA ALA A 483 -6.63 -1.57 -24.75
C ALA A 483 -7.43 -0.75 -25.78
N VAL A 484 -7.32 0.57 -25.70
CA VAL A 484 -8.04 1.52 -26.57
C VAL A 484 -7.13 1.93 -27.72
N THR A 485 -7.64 1.81 -28.96
CA THR A 485 -6.92 2.28 -30.16
C THR A 485 -7.28 3.73 -30.51
N THR A 486 -6.31 4.50 -30.98
CA THR A 486 -6.44 5.93 -31.28
C THR A 486 -7.55 6.24 -32.29
N LEU A 487 -7.85 5.33 -33.23
CA LEU A 487 -8.90 5.51 -34.26
C LEU A 487 -10.34 5.45 -33.69
N MET A 488 -10.58 4.73 -32.58
CA MET A 488 -11.88 4.71 -31.91
C MET A 488 -12.16 5.99 -31.12
N SER A 489 -11.15 6.84 -30.89
CA SER A 489 -11.32 8.13 -30.21
C SER A 489 -12.05 9.17 -31.06
N GLY A 490 -12.08 9.00 -32.40
CA GLY A 490 -12.70 9.93 -33.37
C GLY A 490 -14.23 10.03 -33.30
N LEU A 491 -14.91 8.99 -32.79
CA LEU A 491 -16.35 9.01 -32.49
C LEU A 491 -16.65 9.45 -31.04
N ALA A 492 -15.63 9.50 -30.17
CA ALA A 492 -15.71 9.96 -28.79
C ALA A 492 -15.34 11.44 -28.61
N THR A 493 -14.93 12.12 -29.69
CA THR A 493 -14.31 13.46 -29.68
C THR A 493 -15.23 14.63 -29.34
N SER A 494 -16.52 14.42 -29.08
CA SER A 494 -17.41 15.49 -28.61
C SER A 494 -17.37 15.70 -27.09
N LEU A 495 -16.79 14.76 -26.31
CA LEU A 495 -16.86 14.83 -24.84
C LEU A 495 -15.56 14.52 -24.08
N MET A 496 -14.40 14.37 -24.74
CA MET A 496 -13.11 14.31 -24.04
C MET A 496 -12.57 15.71 -23.71
N ARG A 497 -13.26 16.41 -22.81
CA ARG A 497 -12.57 17.11 -21.73
C ARG A 497 -12.69 16.17 -20.54
N SER A 498 -11.60 15.54 -20.12
CA SER A 498 -11.45 15.24 -18.70
C SER A 498 -11.27 16.59 -18.00
N SER A 499 -12.39 17.30 -17.83
CA SER A 499 -12.45 18.38 -16.85
C SER A 499 -12.28 17.68 -15.48
N PRO A 500 -11.63 18.31 -14.49
CA PRO A 500 -11.64 17.84 -13.09
C PRO A 500 -13.05 17.53 -12.55
N GLU A 501 -14.09 17.99 -13.27
CA GLU A 501 -15.51 17.84 -12.98
C GLU A 501 -16.17 16.57 -13.57
N SER A 502 -15.46 15.71 -14.31
CA SER A 502 -16.06 14.50 -14.92
C SER A 502 -15.80 13.19 -14.17
N SER A 503 -15.36 13.24 -12.91
CA SER A 503 -15.44 12.12 -11.98
C SER A 503 -16.83 12.11 -11.33
N ILE A 504 -17.39 10.93 -11.01
CA ILE A 504 -18.58 10.88 -10.15
C ILE A 504 -18.11 11.19 -8.72
N PRO A 505 -18.53 12.29 -8.07
CA PRO A 505 -18.31 12.47 -6.65
C PRO A 505 -19.10 11.38 -5.91
N SER A 506 -18.49 10.80 -4.88
CA SER A 506 -19.11 9.80 -4.00
C SER A 506 -20.59 10.09 -3.69
N GLY A 507 -21.48 9.11 -3.88
CA GLY A 507 -22.90 9.30 -3.61
C GLY A 507 -23.76 8.04 -3.74
N ALA A 508 -23.75 7.19 -2.71
CA ALA A 508 -24.89 6.34 -2.38
C ALA A 508 -25.05 6.31 -0.85
N PHE A 509 -26.21 6.77 -0.37
CA PHE A 509 -26.53 7.15 1.02
C PHE A 509 -27.69 6.32 1.55
N TRP A 510 -27.66 5.88 2.82
CA TRP A 510 -28.85 5.76 3.69
C TRP A 510 -28.47 5.76 5.19
N PRO A 511 -28.96 6.69 6.02
CA PRO A 511 -28.89 6.61 7.47
C PRO A 511 -29.91 5.56 7.91
N ARG A 512 -29.44 4.45 8.49
CA ARG A 512 -30.35 3.47 9.09
C ARG A 512 -30.03 3.31 10.56
N ARG A 513 -30.97 3.74 11.41
CA ARG A 513 -30.97 3.44 12.85
C ARG A 513 -31.25 1.96 13.15
N THR A 514 -31.51 1.12 12.15
CA THR A 514 -32.03 -0.24 12.32
C THR A 514 -31.37 -1.31 11.44
N ALA A 515 -30.18 -1.07 10.87
CA ALA A 515 -29.56 -2.02 9.92
C ALA A 515 -28.19 -2.59 10.34
N VAL A 516 -27.81 -3.67 9.66
CA VAL A 516 -26.46 -4.23 9.52
C VAL A 516 -26.06 -3.98 8.06
N SER A 517 -24.92 -3.33 7.79
CA SER A 517 -24.42 -3.16 6.41
C SER A 517 -23.54 -4.34 5.99
N ARG A 518 -23.67 -4.79 4.73
CA ARG A 518 -22.87 -5.89 4.15
C ARG A 518 -21.81 -5.32 3.19
N PRO A 519 -20.66 -5.97 2.98
CA PRO A 519 -19.72 -5.69 1.90
C PRO A 519 -20.10 -6.27 0.53
N THR A 520 -21.11 -7.13 0.43
CA THR A 520 -21.70 -7.54 -0.87
C THR A 520 -22.60 -6.47 -1.48
N ASP A 521 -22.63 -5.30 -0.86
CA ASP A 521 -23.53 -4.20 -1.14
C ASP A 521 -22.78 -3.13 -1.94
N ILE A 522 -22.36 -3.46 -3.16
CA ILE A 522 -21.75 -2.50 -4.09
C ILE A 522 -22.86 -1.62 -4.68
N PRO A 523 -22.74 -0.29 -4.71
CA PRO A 523 -23.55 0.49 -5.63
C PRO A 523 -23.22 0.08 -7.07
N THR A 524 -24.16 -0.54 -7.77
CA THR A 524 -24.34 -0.17 -9.17
C THR A 524 -24.81 1.28 -9.16
N ALA A 525 -23.85 2.21 -9.12
CA ALA A 525 -24.05 3.44 -9.86
C ALA A 525 -24.55 2.97 -11.22
N SER A 526 -25.73 3.45 -11.61
CA SER A 526 -26.43 3.10 -12.84
C SER A 526 -25.45 2.62 -13.90
N ALA A 527 -25.70 1.44 -14.47
CA ALA A 527 -25.07 0.96 -15.70
C ALA A 527 -25.36 1.91 -16.87
N GLN A 528 -24.83 3.13 -16.76
CA GLN A 528 -24.76 4.18 -17.74
C GLN A 528 -23.32 4.68 -17.64
N ARG A 529 -22.49 4.24 -18.60
CA ARG A 529 -21.12 4.72 -18.89
C ARG A 529 -19.92 4.01 -18.21
N GLY A 530 -19.87 2.67 -18.29
CA GLY A 530 -18.60 1.95 -18.47
C GLY A 530 -17.60 1.88 -17.30
N THR A 531 -18.05 1.97 -16.05
CA THR A 531 -17.18 1.87 -14.85
C THR A 531 -17.65 0.73 -13.95
N ARG A 532 -16.75 -0.20 -13.58
CA ARG A 532 -17.06 -1.39 -12.74
C ARG A 532 -16.46 -1.26 -11.35
N LEU A 533 -17.17 -1.76 -10.35
CA LEU A 533 -16.77 -1.88 -8.94
C LEU A 533 -17.02 -3.36 -8.55
N GLY A 534 -16.06 -4.05 -7.94
CA GLY A 534 -16.17 -5.47 -7.54
C GLY A 534 -16.54 -5.66 -6.05
N ALA A 535 -17.15 -6.80 -5.69
CA ALA A 535 -17.40 -7.21 -4.30
C ALA A 535 -16.60 -8.49 -3.97
N PRO A 536 -15.97 -8.59 -2.78
CA PRO A 536 -15.28 -9.81 -2.37
C PRO A 536 -16.22 -10.93 -1.88
N SER A 537 -15.87 -12.19 -2.20
CA SER A 537 -16.63 -13.43 -1.92
C SER A 537 -16.60 -13.92 -0.46
N ALA A 538 -15.59 -13.55 0.34
CA ALA A 538 -15.37 -14.06 1.70
C ALA A 538 -16.48 -13.71 2.73
N PHE A 539 -17.35 -12.75 2.40
CA PHE A 539 -18.38 -12.26 3.31
C PHE A 539 -19.57 -13.22 3.49
N ILE A 540 -19.85 -14.06 2.49
CA ILE A 540 -21.08 -14.87 2.43
C ILE A 540 -21.04 -16.02 3.46
N THR A 541 -19.86 -16.61 3.67
CA THR A 541 -19.65 -17.75 4.56
C THR A 541 -19.85 -17.40 6.04
N PHE A 542 -19.46 -16.19 6.48
CA PHE A 542 -19.59 -15.77 7.89
C PHE A 542 -21.05 -15.47 8.29
N TRP A 543 -21.85 -14.89 7.40
CA TRP A 543 -23.24 -14.51 7.70
C TRP A 543 -24.16 -15.72 7.90
N ASN A 544 -23.92 -16.84 7.20
CA ASN A 544 -24.61 -18.10 7.48
C ASN A 544 -24.34 -18.58 8.92
N ARG A 545 -23.18 -18.23 9.50
CA ARG A 545 -22.81 -18.51 10.89
C ARG A 545 -23.45 -17.55 11.90
N VAL A 546 -23.59 -16.27 11.56
CA VAL A 546 -24.26 -15.28 12.44
C VAL A 546 -25.78 -15.50 12.48
N LYS A 547 -26.40 -15.86 11.35
CA LYS A 547 -27.83 -16.24 11.31
C LYS A 547 -28.14 -17.54 12.05
N SER A 548 -27.18 -18.46 12.15
CA SER A 548 -27.39 -19.74 12.85
C SER A 548 -27.27 -19.61 14.37
N LEU A 549 -26.72 -18.50 14.88
CA LEU A 549 -26.74 -18.16 16.30
C LEU A 549 -28.15 -17.69 16.69
N ARG A 550 -28.92 -18.59 17.31
CA ARG A 550 -30.22 -18.24 17.90
C ARG A 550 -30.03 -17.18 19.00
N PRO A 551 -30.98 -16.24 19.19
CA PRO A 551 -30.94 -15.35 20.32
C PRO A 551 -31.06 -16.18 21.61
N GLY A 552 -29.98 -16.24 22.40
CA GLY A 552 -29.98 -16.93 23.70
C GLY A 552 -28.82 -17.88 23.97
N THR A 553 -27.83 -18.01 23.09
CA THR A 553 -26.58 -18.73 23.42
C THR A 553 -25.38 -17.79 23.33
N CYS A 554 -25.12 -17.10 24.44
CA CYS A 554 -23.78 -16.74 24.90
C CYS A 554 -23.57 -17.41 26.25
#